data_AF-A0A972UX71-F1
#
_entry.id   AF-A0A972UX71-F1
#
_cell.length_a   1.000
_cell.length_b   1.000
_cell.length_c   1.000
_cell.angle_alpha   90.00
_cell.angle_beta   90.00
_cell.angle_gamma   90.00
#
_symmetry.space_group_name_H-M   'P 1'
#
loop_
_entity.id
_entity.type
_entity.pdbx_description
1 polymer ?
#
loop_
_entity_poly.entity_id
_entity_poly.type
_entity_poly.pdbx_seq_one_letter_code
_entity_poly.pdbx_strand_id
1 'polypeptide(L)'
;AKGSGGRMFEYINTNFRTQNSFAGSFLKFQEIEGKPRDQWPRQSHHGQEVHKQLVVTMLQSKLFKKEVNGLFSKTNKGSLYAAFIDSQSLDEGRWLINYLFLLNGYYANLKNYITCRVREDLLGYLSIVDGLDQVILLESAKELLAANSFEKIIRSTFFYIHSFYNDSDFLIQYIRASSKEKEDLAKYIEKNLKEGTFECCISKKYELGGNFNKSMLHDETRVFLLTLLFVFQSENINLDNVYNIFVENFKQNISDINEKDILGYLYQNRNIFNPVFSDVLELEELDATATGAMSYEEVPMIDVKDAPEDYIDETSESGRQRIQTSYNLRKKQARIQGDYKCGLEVLNNCKPIYFTSRVNGRNYLELHHLIPRAFRNDFSYSIEVLANYVTLCPRCHKQIHLATDGERTSLINALYGERNKRLETVGIGLELNQLHEYYKIGT
;
A
#
# COMPACT_ATOMS: atom_id res chain seq x y z
N ALA A 1 9.68 -14.23 21.30
CA ALA A 1 9.55 -12.81 20.91
C ALA A 1 9.54 -11.89 22.14
N LYS A 2 10.67 -11.22 22.45
CA LYS A 2 10.68 -9.97 23.24
C LYS A 2 11.01 -8.86 22.25
N GLY A 3 10.10 -7.89 22.10
CA GLY A 3 10.27 -6.73 21.21
C GLY A 3 9.74 -6.94 19.79
N SER A 4 8.94 -5.97 19.33
CA SER A 4 8.45 -5.73 17.96
C SER A 4 7.67 -6.81 17.18
N GLY A 5 7.74 -8.09 17.52
CA GLY A 5 7.00 -9.17 16.82
C GLY A 5 5.53 -9.26 17.21
N GLY A 6 4.64 -9.45 16.22
CA GLY A 6 3.27 -9.93 16.43
C GLY A 6 2.11 -9.09 15.89
N ARG A 7 2.35 -8.08 15.04
CA ARG A 7 1.30 -7.45 14.21
C ARG A 7 1.45 -7.96 12.78
N MET A 8 0.35 -8.37 12.14
CA MET A 8 0.40 -8.83 10.76
C MET A 8 0.59 -7.67 9.77
N PHE A 9 0.08 -6.48 10.13
CA PHE A 9 0.12 -5.29 9.28
C PHE A 9 0.79 -4.10 9.98
N GLU A 10 1.78 -3.50 9.31
CA GLU A 10 2.61 -2.43 9.87
C GLU A 10 1.92 -1.06 9.88
N TYR A 11 0.93 -0.87 9.00
CA TYR A 11 0.12 0.37 8.99
C TYR A 11 -0.76 0.52 10.23
N ILE A 12 -0.93 -0.58 10.99
CA ILE A 12 -1.62 -0.61 12.28
C ILE A 12 -0.60 -0.37 13.39
N ASN A 13 -0.78 0.71 14.15
CA ASN A 13 0.07 1.05 15.30
C ASN A 13 -0.74 1.64 16.45
N THR A 14 -0.06 2.15 17.49
CA THR A 14 -0.74 2.70 18.67
C THR A 14 -1.76 3.79 18.35
N ASN A 15 -1.59 4.51 17.23
CA ASN A 15 -2.50 5.54 16.71
C ASN A 15 -3.52 5.02 15.67
N PHE A 16 -3.33 3.79 15.19
CA PHE A 16 -4.10 3.15 14.12
C PHE A 16 -4.44 1.70 14.46
N ARG A 17 -4.83 1.42 15.71
CA ARG A 17 -5.02 0.07 16.25
C ARG A 17 -6.10 -0.75 15.53
N THR A 18 -7.14 -0.10 15.03
CA THR A 18 -8.29 -0.68 14.32
C THR A 18 -8.79 0.27 13.23
N GLN A 19 -9.62 -0.21 12.29
CA GLN A 19 -10.31 0.66 11.30
C GLN A 19 -11.03 1.86 11.96
N ASN A 20 -11.70 1.65 13.10
CA ASN A 20 -12.36 2.73 13.85
C ASN A 20 -11.35 3.76 14.39
N SER A 21 -10.21 3.32 14.92
CA SER A 21 -9.16 4.25 15.37
C SER A 21 -8.51 5.00 14.20
N PHE A 22 -8.45 4.38 13.02
CA PHE A 22 -7.98 5.04 11.81
C PHE A 22 -8.92 6.19 11.43
N ALA A 23 -10.24 5.95 11.40
CA ALA A 23 -11.23 6.99 11.16
C ALA A 23 -11.12 8.14 12.18
N GLY A 24 -10.92 7.82 13.46
CA GLY A 24 -10.66 8.82 14.50
C GLY A 24 -9.37 9.62 14.28
N SER A 25 -8.30 8.97 13.85
CA SER A 25 -7.02 9.61 13.51
C SER A 25 -7.13 10.49 12.26
N PHE A 26 -7.95 10.11 11.27
CA PHE A 26 -8.28 10.97 10.13
C PHE A 26 -8.99 12.24 10.59
N LEU A 27 -10.01 12.14 11.44
CA LEU A 27 -10.73 13.32 11.95
C LEU A 27 -9.79 14.30 12.66
N LYS A 28 -8.87 13.77 13.48
CA LYS A 28 -7.81 14.57 14.12
C LYS A 28 -6.89 15.22 13.09
N PHE A 29 -6.46 14.49 12.05
CA PHE A 29 -5.58 15.04 11.03
C PHE A 29 -6.27 16.11 10.18
N GLN A 30 -7.58 16.01 9.97
CA GLN A 30 -8.35 17.04 9.28
C GLN A 30 -8.28 18.41 9.98
N GLU A 31 -8.11 18.46 11.31
CA GLU A 31 -8.02 19.72 12.05
C GLU A 31 -6.82 20.60 11.66
N ILE A 32 -5.78 20.01 11.07
CA ILE A 32 -4.56 20.70 10.62
C ILE A 32 -4.52 20.95 9.10
N GLU A 33 -5.58 20.61 8.38
CA GLU A 33 -5.70 20.88 6.94
C GLU A 33 -5.53 22.38 6.65
N GLY A 34 -4.67 22.72 5.69
CA GLY A 34 -4.36 24.09 5.31
C GLY A 34 -3.64 24.91 6.39
N LYS A 35 -3.24 24.32 7.52
CA LYS A 35 -2.57 25.03 8.62
C LYS A 35 -1.06 24.80 8.59
N PRO A 36 -0.25 25.87 8.70
CA PRO A 36 1.20 25.72 8.85
C PRO A 36 1.54 25.05 10.19
N ARG A 37 2.73 24.46 10.24
CA ARG A 37 3.16 23.57 11.34
C ARG A 37 3.22 24.25 12.71
N ASP A 38 3.46 25.56 12.74
CA ASP A 38 3.45 26.39 13.94
C ASP A 38 2.05 26.54 14.56
N GLN A 39 0.99 26.34 13.79
CA GLN A 39 -0.41 26.36 14.25
C GLN A 39 -0.95 24.98 14.66
N TRP A 40 -0.12 23.95 14.63
CA TRP A 40 -0.57 22.60 14.98
C TRP A 40 -0.78 22.45 16.50
N PRO A 41 -1.82 21.74 16.94
CA PRO A 41 -2.02 21.39 18.34
C PRO A 41 -0.78 20.71 18.95
N ARG A 42 -0.39 21.17 20.14
CA ARG A 42 0.74 20.62 20.91
C ARG A 42 0.24 20.00 22.20
N GLN A 43 0.87 18.89 22.62
CA GLN A 43 0.57 18.26 23.89
C GLN A 43 0.94 19.19 25.06
N SER A 44 0.07 19.25 26.07
CA SER A 44 0.21 20.12 27.25
C SER A 44 1.47 19.84 28.09
N HIS A 45 1.94 18.59 28.14
CA HIS A 45 3.03 18.17 29.04
C HIS A 45 4.43 18.21 28.41
N HIS A 46 4.57 17.93 27.11
CA HIS A 46 5.88 17.80 26.46
C HIS A 46 6.04 18.70 25.23
N GLY A 47 5.02 19.48 24.86
CA GLY A 47 5.07 20.39 23.71
C GLY A 47 5.18 19.71 22.34
N GLN A 48 5.12 18.37 22.28
CA GLN A 48 5.18 17.62 21.03
C GLN A 48 3.90 17.85 20.22
N GLU A 49 4.07 18.04 18.91
CA GLU A 49 2.98 18.12 17.94
C GLU A 49 2.14 16.84 17.97
N VAL A 50 0.84 16.98 18.24
CA VAL A 50 -0.08 15.83 18.41
C VAL A 50 -0.19 15.02 17.11
N HIS A 51 -0.15 15.70 15.96
CA HIS A 51 -0.46 15.10 14.66
C HIS A 51 0.77 14.59 13.90
N LYS A 52 1.99 14.87 14.39
CA LYS A 52 3.23 14.46 13.71
C LYS A 52 3.28 12.95 13.44
N GLN A 53 2.75 12.15 14.36
CA GLN A 53 2.74 10.69 14.26
C GLN A 53 1.70 10.14 13.27
N LEU A 54 0.81 11.00 12.76
CA LEU A 54 -0.27 10.64 11.83
C LEU A 54 0.10 10.91 10.36
N VAL A 55 1.03 11.85 10.12
CA VAL A 55 1.37 12.37 8.78
C VAL A 55 1.66 11.26 7.78
N VAL A 56 2.58 10.35 8.13
CA VAL A 56 3.05 9.29 7.21
C VAL A 56 1.88 8.40 6.79
N THR A 57 1.11 7.87 7.75
CA THR A 57 -0.02 7.00 7.47
C THR A 57 -1.13 7.71 6.69
N MET A 58 -1.39 9.00 6.95
CA MET A 58 -2.40 9.78 6.22
C MET A 58 -2.01 10.01 4.76
N LEU A 59 -0.74 10.30 4.47
CA LEU A 59 -0.24 10.40 3.09
C LEU A 59 -0.24 9.02 2.40
N GLN A 60 0.29 7.99 3.08
CA GLN A 60 0.37 6.61 2.58
C GLN A 60 -0.99 5.99 2.30
N SER A 61 -2.04 6.39 3.04
CA SER A 61 -3.42 6.00 2.74
C SER A 61 -4.00 6.64 1.48
N LYS A 62 -3.31 7.62 0.88
CA LYS A 62 -3.77 8.47 -0.22
C LYS A 62 -5.02 9.31 0.10
N LEU A 63 -5.31 9.54 1.37
CA LEU A 63 -6.41 10.41 1.80
C LEU A 63 -5.98 11.89 1.88
N PHE A 64 -4.70 12.14 2.16
CA PHE A 64 -4.11 13.47 2.15
C PHE A 64 -2.94 13.53 1.18
N LYS A 65 -2.61 14.74 0.76
CA LYS A 65 -1.43 15.09 -0.02
C LYS A 65 -0.68 16.24 0.64
N LYS A 66 0.61 16.35 0.32
CA LYS A 66 1.38 17.55 0.66
C LYS A 66 1.01 18.68 -0.30
N GLU A 67 0.92 19.87 0.25
CA GLU A 67 0.82 21.13 -0.47
C GLU A 67 2.13 21.90 -0.36
N VAL A 68 2.26 22.98 -1.12
CA VAL A 68 3.43 23.88 -1.05
C VAL A 68 3.53 24.49 0.37
N ASN A 69 4.74 24.85 0.80
CA ASN A 69 5.03 25.42 2.13
C ASN A 69 4.75 24.46 3.31
N GLY A 70 4.78 23.15 3.08
CA GLY A 70 4.62 22.15 4.14
C GLY A 70 3.20 22.05 4.69
N LEU A 71 2.22 22.53 3.93
CA LEU A 71 0.79 22.37 4.23
C LEU A 71 0.30 20.99 3.78
N PHE A 72 -0.91 20.63 4.23
CA PHE A 72 -1.58 19.40 3.84
C PHE A 72 -3.02 19.70 3.46
N SER A 73 -3.54 18.95 2.49
CA SER A 73 -4.95 19.00 2.08
C SER A 73 -5.45 17.61 1.72
N LYS A 74 -6.76 17.43 1.78
CA LYS A 74 -7.41 16.18 1.35
C LYS A 74 -7.26 16.00 -0.17
N THR A 75 -7.11 14.74 -0.57
CA THR A 75 -7.33 14.33 -1.96
C THR A 75 -8.83 14.26 -2.26
N ASN A 76 -9.21 13.96 -3.50
CA ASN A 76 -10.59 13.64 -3.89
C ASN A 76 -11.09 12.43 -3.10
N LYS A 77 -10.25 11.39 -2.93
CA LYS A 77 -10.56 10.25 -2.06
C LYS A 77 -10.68 10.66 -0.60
N GLY A 78 -9.80 11.52 -0.10
CA GLY A 78 -9.89 12.08 1.25
C GLY A 78 -11.17 12.88 1.51
N SER A 79 -11.62 13.65 0.52
CA SER A 79 -12.84 14.43 0.61
C SER A 79 -14.08 13.54 0.68
N LEU A 80 -14.14 12.48 -0.14
CA LEU A 80 -15.19 11.47 -0.02
C LEU A 80 -15.12 10.73 1.32
N TYR A 81 -13.91 10.38 1.78
CA TYR A 81 -13.71 9.72 3.07
C TYR A 81 -14.17 10.58 4.25
N ALA A 82 -13.96 11.90 4.20
CA ALA A 82 -14.47 12.82 5.21
C ALA A 82 -16.00 12.80 5.30
N ALA A 83 -16.69 12.80 4.15
CA ALA A 83 -18.14 12.68 4.09
C ALA A 83 -18.63 11.29 4.54
N PHE A 84 -17.83 10.24 4.29
CA PHE A 84 -18.15 8.87 4.67
C PHE A 84 -18.14 8.63 6.18
N ILE A 85 -17.17 9.17 6.92
CA ILE A 85 -17.02 8.87 8.36
C ILE A 85 -18.02 9.63 9.24
N ASP A 86 -18.40 10.86 8.87
CA ASP A 86 -19.44 11.69 9.50
C ASP A 86 -19.53 11.60 11.05
N SER A 87 -18.40 11.49 11.74
CA SER A 87 -18.29 11.32 13.22
C SER A 87 -19.00 10.12 13.86
N GLN A 88 -19.46 9.14 13.08
CA GLN A 88 -20.11 7.93 13.59
C GLN A 88 -19.14 6.74 13.63
N SER A 89 -19.35 5.81 14.57
CA SER A 89 -18.60 4.55 14.59
C SER A 89 -18.90 3.72 13.35
N LEU A 90 -17.91 2.99 12.84
CA LEU A 90 -18.07 2.09 11.71
C LEU A 90 -18.84 0.84 12.18
N ASP A 91 -20.07 0.67 11.69
CA ASP A 91 -20.78 -0.62 11.71
C ASP A 91 -20.10 -1.64 10.76
N GLU A 92 -20.66 -2.84 10.64
CA GLU A 92 -20.06 -3.92 9.83
C GLU A 92 -19.94 -3.57 8.34
N GLY A 93 -20.95 -2.92 7.75
CA GLY A 93 -20.91 -2.51 6.35
C GLY A 93 -19.96 -1.35 6.11
N ARG A 94 -19.93 -0.39 7.02
CA ARG A 94 -19.00 0.74 6.99
C ARG A 94 -17.57 0.29 7.25
N TRP A 95 -17.33 -0.73 8.05
CA TRP A 95 -16.01 -1.33 8.20
C TRP A 95 -15.48 -1.83 6.86
N LEU A 96 -16.31 -2.55 6.07
CA LEU A 96 -15.94 -3.04 4.74
C LEU A 96 -15.58 -1.86 3.83
N ILE A 97 -16.42 -0.83 3.75
CA ILE A 97 -16.15 0.36 2.93
C ILE A 97 -14.85 1.04 3.37
N ASN A 98 -14.61 1.16 4.69
CA ASN A 98 -13.37 1.75 5.23
C ASN A 98 -12.14 0.95 4.80
N TYR A 99 -12.18 -0.38 4.92
CA TYR A 99 -11.11 -1.26 4.44
C TYR A 99 -10.83 -1.03 2.95
N LEU A 100 -11.87 -0.91 2.11
CA LEU A 100 -11.71 -0.64 0.68
C LEU A 100 -11.04 0.72 0.40
N PHE A 101 -11.35 1.77 1.17
CA PHE A 101 -10.65 3.05 1.04
C PHE A 101 -9.14 2.94 1.29
N LEU A 102 -8.73 2.05 2.19
CA LEU A 102 -7.34 1.87 2.61
C LEU A 102 -6.56 0.86 1.75
N LEU A 103 -7.25 0.10 0.89
CA LEU A 103 -6.71 -1.06 0.18
C LEU A 103 -5.53 -0.71 -0.75
N ASN A 104 -5.59 0.41 -1.46
CA ASN A 104 -4.52 0.87 -2.37
C ASN A 104 -3.48 1.78 -1.70
N GLY A 105 -3.39 1.77 -0.37
CA GLY A 105 -2.37 2.51 0.36
C GLY A 105 -0.96 1.97 0.10
N TYR A 106 0.04 2.87 0.15
CA TYR A 106 1.45 2.54 -0.04
C TYR A 106 2.21 2.45 1.29
N TYR A 107 1.59 1.81 2.29
CA TYR A 107 2.13 1.77 3.65
C TYR A 107 3.51 1.13 3.72
N ALA A 108 4.32 1.58 4.68
CA ALA A 108 5.72 1.15 4.81
C ALA A 108 6.49 1.25 3.48
N ASN A 109 6.15 2.24 2.63
CA ASN A 109 6.72 2.43 1.29
C ASN A 109 6.54 1.23 0.34
N LEU A 110 5.51 0.40 0.51
CA LEU A 110 5.17 -0.68 -0.41
C LEU A 110 3.84 -0.38 -1.10
N LYS A 111 3.82 -0.25 -2.43
CA LYS A 111 2.59 -0.06 -3.21
C LYS A 111 1.61 -1.19 -2.91
N ASN A 112 0.32 -0.87 -2.77
CA ASN A 112 -0.74 -1.85 -2.49
C ASN A 112 -0.38 -2.72 -1.27
N TYR A 113 0.14 -2.09 -0.21
CA TYR A 113 0.76 -2.76 0.93
C TYR A 113 -0.08 -3.90 1.48
N ILE A 114 -1.40 -3.71 1.64
CA ILE A 114 -2.27 -4.73 2.26
C ILE A 114 -2.29 -6.01 1.43
N THR A 115 -2.47 -5.90 0.10
CA THR A 115 -2.50 -7.07 -0.78
C THR A 115 -1.12 -7.69 -0.96
N CYS A 116 -0.07 -6.89 -1.13
CA CYS A 116 1.30 -7.39 -1.24
C CYS A 116 1.74 -8.08 0.06
N ARG A 117 1.44 -7.51 1.23
CA ARG A 117 1.76 -8.11 2.53
C ARG A 117 1.14 -9.49 2.69
N VAL A 118 -0.11 -9.68 2.27
CA VAL A 118 -0.75 -10.99 2.32
C VAL A 118 -0.17 -11.95 1.29
N ARG A 119 -0.01 -11.50 0.04
CA ARG A 119 0.42 -12.33 -1.10
C ARG A 119 1.89 -12.76 -1.01
N GLU A 120 2.80 -11.83 -0.72
CA GLU A 120 4.24 -12.02 -0.84
C GLU A 120 4.87 -12.42 0.49
N ASP A 121 4.49 -11.76 1.60
CA ASP A 121 5.12 -12.02 2.89
C ASP A 121 4.39 -13.11 3.67
N LEU A 122 3.12 -12.87 4.04
CA LEU A 122 2.39 -13.76 4.94
C LEU A 122 2.18 -15.13 4.31
N LEU A 123 1.69 -15.22 3.07
CA LEU A 123 1.58 -16.50 2.38
C LEU A 123 2.93 -17.14 2.10
N GLY A 124 3.98 -16.35 1.85
CA GLY A 124 5.35 -16.85 1.75
C GLY A 124 5.77 -17.62 2.99
N TYR A 125 5.63 -17.02 4.18
CA TYR A 125 5.95 -17.69 5.45
C TYR A 125 5.02 -18.84 5.80
N LEU A 126 3.73 -18.75 5.48
CA LEU A 126 2.75 -19.77 5.85
C LEU A 126 2.81 -21.00 4.91
N SER A 127 3.22 -20.81 3.66
CA SER A 127 3.35 -21.91 2.68
C SER A 127 4.43 -22.94 3.02
N ILE A 128 5.42 -22.58 3.84
CA ILE A 128 6.48 -23.49 4.30
C ILE A 128 6.08 -24.29 5.55
N VAL A 129 4.94 -23.99 6.18
CA VAL A 129 4.46 -24.67 7.38
C VAL A 129 3.77 -25.97 6.98
N ASP A 130 4.44 -27.10 7.19
CA ASP A 130 3.87 -28.42 6.88
C ASP A 130 2.56 -28.67 7.66
N GLY A 131 1.53 -29.14 6.94
CA GLY A 131 0.19 -29.36 7.47
C GLY A 131 -0.69 -28.11 7.58
N LEU A 132 -0.22 -26.94 7.14
CA LEU A 132 -1.04 -25.74 7.02
C LEU A 132 -1.42 -25.51 5.56
N ASP A 133 -2.71 -25.61 5.25
CA ASP A 133 -3.24 -25.32 3.92
C ASP A 133 -4.21 -24.13 3.93
N GLN A 134 -4.68 -23.75 2.74
CA GLN A 134 -5.64 -22.67 2.55
C GLN A 134 -6.95 -22.90 3.31
N VAL A 135 -7.43 -24.14 3.40
CA VAL A 135 -8.70 -24.45 4.08
C VAL A 135 -8.55 -24.21 5.58
N ILE A 136 -7.45 -24.68 6.17
CA ILE A 136 -7.14 -24.45 7.59
C ILE A 136 -7.00 -22.95 7.88
N LEU A 137 -6.34 -22.19 7.01
CA LEU A 137 -6.21 -20.74 7.17
C LEU A 137 -7.57 -20.04 7.20
N LEU A 138 -8.45 -20.35 6.23
CA LEU A 138 -9.76 -19.73 6.11
C LEU A 138 -10.67 -20.12 7.28
N GLU A 139 -10.81 -21.41 7.57
CA GLU A 139 -11.74 -21.88 8.61
C GLU A 139 -11.26 -21.48 10.00
N SER A 140 -9.96 -21.56 10.30
CA SER A 140 -9.47 -21.13 11.61
C SER A 140 -9.59 -19.62 11.83
N ALA A 141 -9.44 -18.80 10.78
CA ALA A 141 -9.69 -17.36 10.86
C ALA A 141 -11.17 -17.06 11.14
N LYS A 142 -12.09 -17.76 10.46
CA LYS A 142 -13.54 -17.66 10.70
C LYS A 142 -13.91 -18.08 12.12
N GLU A 143 -13.34 -19.17 12.63
CA GLU A 143 -13.51 -19.62 14.01
C GLU A 143 -13.06 -18.55 15.03
N LEU A 144 -11.94 -17.87 14.75
CA LEU A 144 -11.46 -16.78 15.60
C LEU A 144 -12.44 -15.60 15.62
N LEU A 145 -12.98 -15.22 14.46
CA LEU A 145 -13.94 -14.11 14.35
C LEU A 145 -15.28 -14.45 15.03
N ALA A 146 -15.70 -15.72 15.00
CA ALA A 146 -16.90 -16.19 15.68
C ALA A 146 -16.74 -16.31 17.21
N ALA A 147 -15.52 -16.23 17.73
CA ALA A 147 -15.24 -16.41 19.15
C ALA A 147 -15.73 -15.22 20.00
N ASN A 148 -16.69 -15.49 20.89
CA ASN A 148 -17.30 -14.47 21.75
C ASN A 148 -16.55 -14.19 23.07
N SER A 149 -15.43 -14.86 23.32
CA SER A 149 -14.61 -14.65 24.51
C SER A 149 -13.12 -14.84 24.20
N PHE A 150 -12.25 -14.24 25.01
CA PHE A 150 -10.81 -14.36 24.78
C PHE A 150 -10.30 -15.78 25.05
N GLU A 151 -10.94 -16.51 25.96
CA GLU A 151 -10.65 -17.93 26.23
C GLU A 151 -10.91 -18.81 25.00
N LYS A 152 -11.95 -18.50 24.22
CA LYS A 152 -12.20 -19.18 22.94
C LYS A 152 -11.21 -18.75 21.87
N ILE A 153 -10.85 -17.46 21.82
CA ILE A 153 -9.84 -16.94 20.89
C ILE A 153 -8.49 -17.66 21.08
N ILE A 154 -7.99 -17.81 22.31
CA ILE A 154 -6.72 -18.51 22.61
C ILE A 154 -6.74 -19.98 22.17
N ARG A 155 -7.92 -20.58 21.98
CA ARG A 155 -8.09 -21.96 21.51
C ARG A 155 -8.24 -22.07 19.99
N SER A 156 -8.42 -20.96 19.28
CA SER A 156 -8.43 -20.96 17.82
C SER A 156 -7.02 -21.18 17.28
N THR A 157 -6.90 -22.03 16.26
CA THR A 157 -5.64 -22.24 15.52
C THR A 157 -5.11 -20.92 14.94
N PHE A 158 -5.99 -20.04 14.47
CA PHE A 158 -5.57 -18.79 13.85
C PHE A 158 -4.94 -17.80 14.83
N PHE A 159 -5.23 -17.91 16.13
CA PHE A 159 -4.57 -17.07 17.14
C PHE A 159 -3.05 -17.30 17.17
N TYR A 160 -2.63 -18.55 16.99
CA TYR A 160 -1.23 -18.94 16.95
C TYR A 160 -0.61 -18.63 15.59
N ILE A 161 -1.33 -18.87 14.48
CA ILE A 161 -0.92 -18.43 13.14
C ILE A 161 -0.66 -16.92 13.12
N HIS A 162 -1.59 -16.12 13.65
CA HIS A 162 -1.44 -14.68 13.78
C HIS A 162 -0.21 -14.28 14.61
N SER A 163 -0.02 -14.95 15.74
CA SER A 163 1.03 -14.55 16.68
C SER A 163 2.43 -15.00 16.26
N PHE A 164 2.52 -16.02 15.41
CA PHE A 164 3.76 -16.69 15.03
C PHE A 164 3.90 -16.88 13.51
N TYR A 165 3.25 -16.04 12.69
CA TYR A 165 3.27 -16.17 11.22
C TYR A 165 4.68 -16.20 10.63
N ASN A 166 5.67 -15.63 11.32
CA ASN A 166 7.07 -15.58 10.91
C ASN A 166 7.98 -16.56 11.69
N ASP A 167 7.40 -17.50 12.43
CA ASP A 167 8.10 -18.55 13.18
C ASP A 167 7.56 -19.92 12.72
N SER A 168 8.07 -20.37 11.58
CA SER A 168 7.64 -21.61 10.94
C SER A 168 7.87 -22.83 11.84
N ASP A 169 8.95 -22.85 12.61
CA ASP A 169 9.28 -23.95 13.50
C ASP A 169 8.23 -24.11 14.61
N PHE A 170 7.83 -22.99 15.23
CA PHE A 170 6.73 -23.01 16.20
C PHE A 170 5.42 -23.47 15.53
N LEU A 171 5.08 -22.93 14.36
CA LEU A 171 3.82 -23.27 13.70
C LEU A 171 3.76 -24.73 13.27
N ILE A 172 4.84 -25.30 12.73
CA ILE A 172 4.90 -26.73 12.38
C ILE A 172 4.66 -27.60 13.62
N GLN A 173 5.31 -27.27 14.75
CA GLN A 173 5.10 -27.99 16.00
C GLN A 173 3.67 -27.84 16.50
N TYR A 174 3.12 -26.63 16.49
CA TYR A 174 1.75 -26.37 16.93
C TYR A 174 0.74 -27.12 16.06
N ILE A 175 0.85 -27.07 14.72
CA ILE A 175 -0.09 -27.73 13.81
C ILE A 175 -0.11 -29.24 14.04
N ARG A 176 1.06 -29.86 14.18
CA ARG A 176 1.23 -31.31 14.42
C ARG A 176 0.87 -31.75 15.84
N ALA A 177 0.79 -30.82 16.80
CA ALA A 177 0.47 -31.14 18.19
C ALA A 177 -0.93 -31.73 18.34
N SER A 178 -1.06 -32.64 19.30
CA SER A 178 -2.33 -33.24 19.69
C SER A 178 -3.29 -32.20 20.28
N SER A 179 -4.60 -32.48 20.24
CA SER A 179 -5.61 -31.61 20.86
C SER A 179 -5.36 -31.41 22.36
N LYS A 180 -4.75 -32.40 23.02
CA LYS A 180 -4.39 -32.33 24.44
C LYS A 180 -3.27 -31.32 24.69
N GLU A 181 -2.21 -31.35 23.89
CA GLU A 181 -1.10 -30.39 23.99
C GLU A 181 -1.55 -28.95 23.68
N LYS A 182 -2.40 -28.78 22.65
CA LYS A 182 -2.99 -27.47 22.29
C LYS A 182 -3.82 -26.90 23.44
N GLU A 183 -4.66 -27.73 24.07
CA GLU A 183 -5.46 -27.30 25.23
C GLU A 183 -4.60 -26.99 26.46
N ASP A 184 -3.53 -27.74 26.69
CA ASP A 184 -2.61 -27.49 27.80
C ASP A 184 -1.84 -26.17 27.60
N LEU A 185 -1.41 -25.86 26.38
CA LEU A 185 -0.83 -24.56 26.02
C LEU A 185 -1.84 -23.41 26.22
N ALA A 186 -3.08 -23.59 25.75
CA ALA A 186 -4.14 -22.58 25.92
C ALA A 186 -4.41 -22.29 27.41
N LYS A 187 -4.51 -23.33 28.24
CA LYS A 187 -4.68 -23.20 29.70
C LYS A 187 -3.50 -22.52 30.37
N TYR A 188 -2.27 -22.83 29.95
CA TYR A 188 -1.07 -22.15 30.45
C TYR A 188 -1.12 -20.65 30.15
N ILE A 189 -1.45 -20.25 28.92
CA ILE A 189 -1.59 -18.83 28.54
C ILE A 189 -2.71 -18.15 29.32
N GLU A 190 -3.88 -18.80 29.42
CA GLU A 190 -5.04 -18.30 30.14
C GLU A 190 -4.72 -18.05 31.62
N LYS A 191 -4.00 -18.96 32.27
CA LYS A 191 -3.53 -18.81 33.65
C LYS A 191 -2.60 -17.59 33.78
N ASN A 192 -1.58 -17.48 32.93
CA ASN A 192 -0.63 -16.36 32.96
C ASN A 192 -1.31 -14.99 32.81
N LEU A 193 -2.34 -14.89 31.95
CA LEU A 193 -3.10 -13.67 31.74
C LEU A 193 -4.01 -13.34 32.94
N LYS A 194 -4.68 -14.34 33.52
CA LYS A 194 -5.55 -14.16 34.69
C LYS A 194 -4.77 -13.75 35.93
N GLU A 195 -3.59 -14.32 36.13
CA GLU A 195 -2.71 -14.04 37.27
C GLU A 195 -1.83 -12.80 37.04
N GLY A 196 -1.74 -12.29 35.80
CA GLY A 196 -0.93 -11.11 35.47
C GLY A 196 0.58 -11.35 35.60
N THR A 197 1.04 -12.60 35.50
CA THR A 197 2.45 -12.98 35.65
C THR A 197 3.27 -12.65 34.41
N PHE A 198 2.62 -12.67 33.23
CA PHE A 198 3.19 -12.35 31.91
C PHE A 198 4.50 -13.10 31.57
N GLU A 199 4.61 -14.36 31.99
CA GLU A 199 5.85 -15.14 31.89
C GLU A 199 6.16 -15.62 30.46
N CYS A 200 5.16 -15.65 29.58
CA CYS A 200 5.31 -16.08 28.18
C CYS A 200 5.08 -14.94 27.20
N CYS A 201 5.65 -15.06 25.99
CA CYS A 201 5.58 -14.01 24.97
C CYS A 201 4.15 -13.64 24.56
N ILE A 202 3.22 -14.60 24.55
CA ILE A 202 1.80 -14.36 24.28
C ILE A 202 1.17 -13.56 25.43
N SER A 203 1.32 -14.02 26.67
CA SER A 203 0.75 -13.30 27.82
C SER A 203 1.29 -11.87 27.90
N LYS A 204 2.57 -11.66 27.56
CA LYS A 204 3.16 -10.32 27.47
C LYS A 204 2.61 -9.49 26.31
N LYS A 205 2.33 -10.09 25.14
CA LYS A 205 1.72 -9.41 23.98
C LYS A 205 0.33 -8.86 24.30
N TYR A 206 -0.47 -9.63 25.06
CA TYR A 206 -1.86 -9.31 25.40
C TYR A 206 -2.02 -8.79 26.84
N GLU A 207 -0.97 -8.24 27.43
CA GLU A 207 -1.06 -7.65 28.78
C GLU A 207 -2.05 -6.48 28.82
N LEU A 208 -2.70 -6.30 29.98
CA LEU A 208 -3.64 -5.19 30.18
C LEU A 208 -2.90 -3.84 30.03
N GLY A 209 -3.45 -2.95 29.20
CA GLY A 209 -2.80 -1.68 28.86
C GLY A 209 -1.65 -1.80 27.85
N GLY A 210 -1.38 -3.00 27.34
CA GLY A 210 -0.34 -3.27 26.36
C GLY A 210 -0.56 -2.61 24.98
N ASN A 211 0.46 -2.75 24.13
CA ASN A 211 0.46 -2.21 22.77
C ASN A 211 -0.42 -2.98 21.79
N PHE A 212 -0.80 -4.22 22.12
CA PHE A 212 -1.66 -5.06 21.30
C PHE A 212 -2.83 -5.61 22.13
N ASN A 213 -4.02 -5.71 21.54
CA ASN A 213 -5.22 -6.17 22.26
C ASN A 213 -6.13 -7.01 21.35
N LYS A 214 -7.18 -7.59 21.95
CA LYS A 214 -8.14 -8.45 21.23
C LYS A 214 -8.84 -7.78 20.05
N SER A 215 -9.10 -6.47 20.13
CA SER A 215 -9.75 -5.73 19.05
C SER A 215 -8.81 -5.56 17.86
N MET A 216 -7.52 -5.37 18.11
CA MET A 216 -6.50 -5.34 17.05
C MET A 216 -6.39 -6.69 16.36
N LEU A 217 -6.34 -7.79 17.13
CA LEU A 217 -6.36 -9.16 16.59
C LEU A 217 -7.56 -9.37 15.68
N HIS A 218 -8.76 -9.06 16.16
CA HIS A 218 -10.00 -9.24 15.41
C HIS A 218 -10.00 -8.40 14.12
N ASP A 219 -9.54 -7.15 14.18
CA ASP A 219 -9.46 -6.26 13.01
C ASP A 219 -8.43 -6.78 11.99
N GLU A 220 -7.23 -7.18 12.42
CA GLU A 220 -6.21 -7.78 11.56
C GLU A 220 -6.68 -9.09 10.94
N THR A 221 -7.40 -9.94 11.68
CA THR A 221 -7.98 -11.17 11.14
C THR A 221 -9.00 -10.89 10.04
N ARG A 222 -9.84 -9.85 10.18
CA ARG A 222 -10.79 -9.44 9.13
C ARG A 222 -10.07 -8.95 7.87
N VAL A 223 -9.05 -8.10 8.06
CA VAL A 223 -8.21 -7.58 6.94
C VAL A 223 -7.54 -8.76 6.25
N PHE A 224 -6.89 -9.64 6.99
CA PHE A 224 -6.21 -10.82 6.46
C PHE A 224 -7.18 -11.73 5.69
N LEU A 225 -8.29 -12.14 6.30
CA LEU A 225 -9.24 -13.08 5.70
C LEU A 225 -9.84 -12.54 4.41
N LEU A 226 -10.29 -11.28 4.41
CA LEU A 226 -10.89 -10.66 3.22
C LEU A 226 -9.87 -10.47 2.09
N THR A 227 -8.66 -10.04 2.44
CA THR A 227 -7.56 -9.90 1.48
C THR A 227 -7.13 -11.26 0.91
N LEU A 228 -7.10 -12.29 1.76
CA LEU A 228 -6.73 -13.65 1.38
C LEU A 228 -7.72 -14.23 0.36
N LEU A 229 -9.03 -14.08 0.61
CA LEU A 229 -10.08 -14.47 -0.34
C LEU A 229 -9.94 -13.75 -1.69
N PHE A 230 -9.64 -12.44 -1.65
CA PHE A 230 -9.35 -11.66 -2.87
C PHE A 230 -8.11 -12.18 -3.62
N VAL A 231 -7.00 -12.43 -2.92
CA VAL A 231 -5.75 -12.93 -3.53
C VAL A 231 -5.98 -14.28 -4.20
N PHE A 232 -6.70 -15.20 -3.58
CA PHE A 232 -7.00 -16.52 -4.15
C PHE A 232 -7.96 -16.50 -5.33
N GLN A 233 -8.77 -15.46 -5.47
CA GLN A 233 -9.71 -15.31 -6.59
C GLN A 233 -9.17 -14.40 -7.71
N SER A 234 -7.98 -13.82 -7.53
CA SER A 234 -7.46 -12.68 -8.32
C SER A 234 -7.48 -12.85 -9.84
N GLU A 235 -7.30 -14.06 -10.37
CA GLU A 235 -7.35 -14.33 -11.82
C GLU A 235 -8.73 -14.06 -12.46
N ASN A 236 -9.81 -14.11 -11.67
CA ASN A 236 -11.18 -13.93 -12.16
C ASN A 236 -11.77 -12.54 -11.82
N ILE A 237 -10.97 -11.64 -11.24
CA ILE A 237 -11.45 -10.34 -10.75
C ILE A 237 -11.13 -9.26 -11.78
N ASN A 238 -12.12 -8.41 -12.05
CA ASN A 238 -12.01 -7.22 -12.89
C ASN A 238 -12.87 -6.08 -12.31
N LEU A 239 -12.83 -4.90 -12.93
CA LEU A 239 -13.57 -3.73 -12.45
C LEU A 239 -15.09 -3.92 -12.44
N ASP A 240 -15.64 -4.83 -13.26
CA ASP A 240 -17.07 -5.05 -13.36
C ASP A 240 -17.61 -5.90 -12.20
N ASN A 241 -16.80 -6.82 -11.67
CA ASN A 241 -17.23 -7.77 -10.63
C ASN A 241 -16.60 -7.54 -9.24
N VAL A 242 -15.52 -6.75 -9.13
CA VAL A 242 -14.74 -6.64 -7.89
C VAL A 242 -15.56 -6.17 -6.68
N TYR A 243 -16.53 -5.27 -6.86
CA TYR A 243 -17.38 -4.81 -5.76
C TYR A 243 -18.24 -5.95 -5.19
N ASN A 244 -18.88 -6.73 -6.07
CA ASN A 244 -19.70 -7.87 -5.68
C ASN A 244 -18.85 -8.92 -4.96
N ILE A 245 -17.65 -9.21 -5.46
CA ILE A 245 -16.74 -10.17 -4.85
C ILE A 245 -16.37 -9.77 -3.42
N PHE A 246 -16.04 -8.50 -3.15
CA PHE A 246 -15.74 -8.07 -1.78
C PHE A 246 -16.96 -8.12 -0.86
N VAL A 247 -18.14 -7.72 -1.35
CA VAL A 247 -19.39 -7.72 -0.59
C VAL A 247 -19.84 -9.15 -0.26
N GLU A 248 -19.84 -10.05 -1.24
CA GLU A 248 -20.21 -11.46 -1.07
C GLU A 248 -19.24 -12.18 -0.12
N ASN A 249 -17.93 -12.02 -0.32
CA ASN A 249 -16.93 -12.64 0.55
C ASN A 249 -17.03 -12.13 1.99
N PHE A 250 -17.26 -10.83 2.19
CA PHE A 250 -17.45 -10.27 3.51
C PHE A 250 -18.70 -10.84 4.19
N LYS A 251 -19.84 -10.87 3.48
CA LYS A 251 -21.10 -11.40 4.02
C LYS A 251 -21.01 -12.88 4.39
N GLN A 252 -20.40 -13.68 3.53
CA GLN A 252 -20.30 -15.13 3.72
C GLN A 252 -19.29 -15.54 4.80
N ASN A 253 -18.23 -14.76 5.01
CA ASN A 253 -17.09 -15.18 5.82
C ASN A 253 -16.79 -14.31 7.05
N ILE A 254 -17.34 -13.10 7.15
CA ILE A 254 -17.03 -12.16 8.23
C ILE A 254 -18.26 -11.77 9.02
N SER A 255 -19.25 -11.12 8.40
CA SER A 255 -20.44 -10.66 9.10
C SER A 255 -21.58 -10.34 8.14
N ASP A 256 -22.82 -10.49 8.61
CA ASP A 256 -24.00 -10.11 7.82
C ASP A 256 -24.06 -8.60 7.59
N ILE A 257 -24.47 -8.21 6.39
CA ILE A 257 -24.49 -6.83 5.90
C ILE A 257 -25.62 -6.62 4.88
N ASN A 258 -26.08 -5.37 4.76
CA ASN A 258 -26.97 -5.00 3.67
C ASN A 258 -26.16 -4.76 2.37
N GLU A 259 -26.09 -5.81 1.55
CA GLU A 259 -25.35 -5.80 0.28
C GLU A 259 -25.82 -4.67 -0.65
N LYS A 260 -27.12 -4.39 -0.70
CA LYS A 260 -27.69 -3.37 -1.57
C LYS A 260 -27.18 -1.97 -1.20
N ASP A 261 -27.11 -1.67 0.09
CA ASP A 261 -26.66 -0.36 0.57
C ASP A 261 -25.17 -0.16 0.28
N ILE A 262 -24.35 -1.20 0.51
CA ILE A 262 -22.90 -1.14 0.28
C ILE A 262 -22.60 -1.04 -1.22
N LEU A 263 -23.18 -1.92 -2.04
CA LEU A 263 -23.02 -1.86 -3.50
C LEU A 263 -23.52 -0.52 -4.06
N GLY A 264 -24.67 -0.03 -3.58
CA GLY A 264 -25.19 1.29 -3.93
C GLY A 264 -24.18 2.40 -3.66
N TYR A 265 -23.56 2.40 -2.47
CA TYR A 265 -22.52 3.35 -2.11
C TYR A 265 -21.27 3.24 -3.00
N LEU A 266 -20.78 2.02 -3.27
CA LEU A 266 -19.60 1.80 -4.10
C LEU A 266 -19.83 2.26 -5.55
N TYR A 267 -20.95 1.88 -6.16
CA TYR A 267 -21.29 2.27 -7.53
C TYR A 267 -21.57 3.77 -7.67
N GLN A 268 -22.24 4.39 -6.70
CA GLN A 268 -22.45 5.85 -6.68
C GLN A 268 -21.12 6.60 -6.62
N ASN A 269 -20.10 6.03 -5.97
CA ASN A 269 -18.79 6.63 -5.78
C ASN A 269 -17.69 5.97 -6.64
N ARG A 270 -18.05 5.36 -7.78
CA ARG A 270 -17.10 4.68 -8.67
C ARG A 270 -15.95 5.56 -9.13
N ASN A 271 -16.17 6.88 -9.24
CA ASN A 271 -15.11 7.85 -9.58
C ASN A 271 -13.91 7.77 -8.63
N ILE A 272 -14.10 7.32 -7.38
CA ILE A 272 -13.04 7.14 -6.38
C ILE A 272 -12.64 5.66 -6.24
N PHE A 273 -13.61 4.74 -6.21
CA PHE A 273 -13.32 3.32 -6.01
C PHE A 273 -12.71 2.65 -7.24
N ASN A 274 -13.07 3.02 -8.47
CA ASN A 274 -12.42 2.48 -9.68
C ASN A 274 -10.90 2.74 -9.69
N PRO A 275 -10.39 3.94 -9.38
CA PRO A 275 -8.98 4.16 -9.14
C PRO A 275 -8.35 3.22 -8.09
N VAL A 276 -9.03 2.99 -6.96
CA VAL A 276 -8.54 2.07 -5.91
C VAL A 276 -8.36 0.67 -6.49
N PHE A 277 -9.37 0.12 -7.16
CA PHE A 277 -9.29 -1.24 -7.68
C PHE A 277 -8.42 -1.36 -8.93
N SER A 278 -8.29 -0.30 -9.73
CA SER A 278 -7.32 -0.27 -10.83
C SER A 278 -5.88 -0.38 -10.31
N ASP A 279 -5.56 0.27 -9.17
CA ASP A 279 -4.27 0.10 -8.52
C ASP A 279 -4.06 -1.33 -8.02
N VAL A 280 -5.06 -1.87 -7.32
CA VAL A 280 -4.97 -3.16 -6.61
C VAL A 280 -4.96 -4.35 -7.56
N LEU A 281 -5.72 -4.27 -8.67
CA LEU A 281 -5.72 -5.25 -9.75
C LEU A 281 -4.52 -5.10 -10.69
N GLU A 282 -3.64 -4.12 -10.42
CA GLU A 282 -2.44 -3.84 -11.22
C GLU A 282 -2.78 -3.68 -12.72
N LEU A 283 -3.95 -3.10 -13.02
CA LEU A 283 -4.36 -2.89 -14.40
C LEU A 283 -3.35 -1.96 -15.04
N GLU A 284 -2.60 -2.48 -16.01
CA GLU A 284 -1.70 -1.68 -16.81
C GLU A 284 -2.51 -0.54 -17.43
N GLU A 285 -2.05 0.69 -17.23
CA GLU A 285 -2.51 1.83 -18.03
C GLU A 285 -2.17 1.50 -19.48
N LEU A 286 -3.16 0.96 -20.22
CA LEU A 286 -2.98 0.44 -21.57
C LEU A 286 -2.08 1.37 -22.37
N ASP A 287 -0.91 0.86 -22.72
CA ASP A 287 0.01 1.57 -23.57
C ASP A 287 -0.67 1.68 -24.94
N ALA A 288 -1.27 2.84 -25.24
CA ALA A 288 -2.01 3.10 -26.48
C ALA A 288 -1.17 2.85 -27.77
N THR A 289 0.10 2.48 -27.61
CA THR A 289 1.02 2.04 -28.66
C THR A 289 0.81 0.61 -29.15
N ALA A 290 -0.01 -0.23 -28.49
CA ALA A 290 -0.32 -1.57 -29.02
C ALA A 290 -1.32 -1.55 -30.19
N THR A 291 -2.14 -0.50 -30.34
CA THR A 291 -3.24 -0.47 -31.33
C THR A 291 -3.33 0.79 -32.19
N GLY A 292 -2.50 1.81 -31.98
CA GLY A 292 -2.59 3.07 -32.73
C GLY A 292 -1.34 3.43 -33.50
N ALA A 293 -1.35 3.27 -34.82
CA ALA A 293 -0.48 4.03 -35.71
C ALA A 293 -0.84 5.51 -35.56
N MET A 294 -0.10 6.24 -34.71
CA MET A 294 -0.25 7.69 -34.60
C MET A 294 0.75 8.37 -35.53
N SER A 295 0.22 9.20 -36.43
CA SER A 295 1.00 10.06 -37.31
C SER A 295 2.01 10.90 -36.53
N TYR A 296 3.16 11.13 -37.16
CA TYR A 296 4.16 12.13 -36.75
C TYR A 296 3.62 13.55 -36.96
N GLU A 297 2.46 13.88 -36.37
CA GLU A 297 2.16 15.29 -36.16
C GLU A 297 3.24 15.86 -35.22
N GLU A 298 3.78 17.00 -35.60
CA GLU A 298 4.80 17.74 -34.86
C GLU A 298 4.32 17.88 -33.41
N VAL A 299 4.85 17.04 -32.52
CA VAL A 299 4.67 17.25 -31.08
C VAL A 299 5.24 18.63 -30.84
N PRO A 300 4.43 19.62 -30.40
CA PRO A 300 4.96 20.95 -30.18
C PRO A 300 6.13 20.79 -29.22
N MET A 301 7.31 21.21 -29.67
CA MET A 301 8.49 21.37 -28.83
C MET A 301 8.20 22.55 -27.91
N ILE A 302 7.24 22.35 -27.00
CA ILE A 302 6.95 23.25 -25.89
C ILE A 302 8.25 23.35 -25.13
N ASP A 303 8.69 24.58 -24.92
CA ASP A 303 9.96 24.95 -24.30
C ASP A 303 10.22 24.04 -23.10
N VAL A 304 11.22 23.17 -23.27
CA VAL A 304 11.55 22.02 -22.41
C VAL A 304 12.32 22.52 -21.20
N LYS A 305 11.70 23.41 -20.44
CA LYS A 305 12.31 23.90 -19.22
C LYS A 305 11.75 23.11 -18.06
N ASP A 306 12.65 22.48 -17.31
CA ASP A 306 12.32 21.94 -16.00
C ASP A 306 11.79 23.12 -15.15
N ALA A 307 10.49 23.09 -14.87
CA ALA A 307 9.81 24.02 -13.99
C ALA A 307 8.80 23.26 -13.12
N PRO A 308 8.50 23.74 -11.91
CA PRO A 308 7.48 23.13 -11.06
C PRO A 308 6.11 23.10 -11.77
N GLU A 309 5.42 21.98 -11.62
CA GLU A 309 4.07 21.79 -12.16
C GLU A 309 3.09 21.41 -11.05
N ASP A 310 1.85 21.87 -11.19
CA ASP A 310 0.79 21.62 -10.20
C ASP A 310 0.55 20.12 -9.99
N TYR A 311 0.44 19.74 -8.72
CA TYR A 311 0.08 18.39 -8.33
C TYR A 311 -1.21 17.91 -9.03
N ILE A 312 -1.22 16.66 -9.47
CA ILE A 312 -2.39 16.01 -10.07
C ILE A 312 -2.86 14.87 -9.14
N ASP A 313 -4.12 14.93 -8.73
CA ASP A 313 -4.74 13.97 -7.82
C ASP A 313 -5.21 12.69 -8.54
N GLU A 314 -4.45 11.61 -8.42
CA GLU A 314 -4.74 10.30 -9.03
C GLU A 314 -5.87 9.51 -8.36
N THR A 315 -6.45 10.02 -7.27
CA THR A 315 -7.45 9.29 -6.47
C THR A 315 -8.88 9.41 -7.01
N SER A 316 -9.01 9.94 -8.23
CA SER A 316 -10.26 10.06 -8.99
C SER A 316 -10.07 9.65 -10.45
N GLU A 317 -11.13 9.21 -11.13
CA GLU A 317 -11.08 8.84 -12.56
C GLU A 317 -10.62 10.01 -13.44
N SER A 318 -11.15 11.21 -13.19
CA SER A 318 -10.77 12.43 -13.91
C SER A 318 -9.29 12.79 -13.71
N GLY A 319 -8.79 12.60 -12.48
CA GLY A 319 -7.39 12.79 -12.15
C GLY A 319 -6.46 11.81 -12.86
N ARG A 320 -6.83 10.52 -12.91
CA ARG A 320 -6.11 9.52 -13.68
C ARG A 320 -6.10 9.84 -15.18
N GLN A 321 -7.22 10.29 -15.72
CA GLN A 321 -7.28 10.67 -17.12
C GLN A 321 -6.31 11.82 -17.44
N ARG A 322 -6.25 12.85 -16.57
CA ARG A 322 -5.26 13.95 -16.71
C ARG A 322 -3.82 13.44 -16.66
N ILE A 323 -3.54 12.53 -15.73
CA ILE A 323 -2.23 11.88 -15.59
C ILE A 323 -1.87 11.09 -16.86
N GLN A 324 -2.81 10.32 -17.42
CA GLN A 324 -2.59 9.56 -18.65
C GLN A 324 -2.29 10.48 -19.85
N THR A 325 -3.04 11.57 -20.01
CA THR A 325 -2.80 12.57 -21.07
C THR A 325 -1.41 13.18 -20.93
N SER A 326 -1.04 13.57 -19.71
CA SER A 326 0.29 14.08 -19.36
C SER A 326 1.40 13.08 -19.69
N TYR A 327 1.24 11.82 -19.28
CA TYR A 327 2.19 10.75 -19.52
C TYR A 327 2.39 10.49 -21.01
N ASN A 328 1.32 10.38 -21.79
CA ASN A 328 1.39 10.12 -23.24
C ASN A 328 2.16 11.22 -23.99
N LEU A 329 1.97 12.48 -23.60
CA LEU A 329 2.72 13.61 -24.17
C LEU A 329 4.19 13.54 -23.78
N ARG A 330 4.48 13.43 -22.48
CA ARG A 330 5.84 13.48 -21.94
C ARG A 330 6.67 12.25 -22.31
N LYS A 331 6.06 11.09 -22.51
CA LYS A 331 6.71 9.88 -23.04
C LYS A 331 7.37 10.13 -24.39
N LYS A 332 6.70 10.88 -25.28
CA LYS A 332 7.27 11.26 -26.58
C LYS A 332 8.44 12.23 -26.40
N GLN A 333 8.26 13.26 -25.58
CA GLN A 333 9.29 14.27 -25.30
C GLN A 333 10.55 13.66 -24.67
N ALA A 334 10.41 12.78 -23.69
CA ALA A 334 11.52 12.10 -23.03
C ALA A 334 12.37 11.26 -24.01
N ARG A 335 11.71 10.55 -24.94
CA ARG A 335 12.40 9.77 -26.00
C ARG A 335 13.18 10.66 -26.96
N ILE A 336 12.61 11.81 -27.34
CA ILE A 336 13.28 12.80 -28.22
C ILE A 336 14.49 13.41 -27.49
N GLN A 337 14.34 13.86 -26.25
CA GLN A 337 15.42 14.45 -25.45
C GLN A 337 16.54 13.45 -25.13
N GLY A 338 16.18 12.20 -24.87
CA GLY A 338 17.15 11.12 -24.66
C GLY A 338 17.84 10.64 -25.92
N ASP A 339 17.60 11.26 -27.09
CA ASP A 339 18.11 10.85 -28.41
C ASP A 339 17.89 9.35 -28.68
N TYR A 340 16.74 8.84 -28.22
CA TYR A 340 16.41 7.41 -28.26
C TYR A 340 17.55 6.51 -27.71
N LYS A 341 18.18 6.92 -26.60
CA LYS A 341 19.14 6.12 -25.84
C LYS A 341 18.62 5.76 -24.45
N CYS A 342 19.15 4.66 -23.92
CA CYS A 342 18.96 4.25 -22.54
C CYS A 342 19.71 5.21 -21.62
N GLY A 343 19.10 5.69 -20.53
CA GLY A 343 19.78 6.48 -19.50
C GLY A 343 20.93 5.73 -18.83
N LEU A 344 20.93 4.39 -18.91
CA LEU A 344 21.99 3.52 -18.40
C LEU A 344 22.91 2.99 -19.51
N GLU A 345 22.90 3.58 -20.71
CA GLU A 345 23.62 3.05 -21.88
C GLU A 345 25.11 2.81 -21.60
N VAL A 346 25.79 3.78 -20.96
CA VAL A 346 27.22 3.68 -20.65
C VAL A 346 27.48 2.66 -19.56
N LEU A 347 26.74 2.73 -18.46
CA LEU A 347 26.94 1.85 -17.30
C LEU A 347 26.72 0.38 -17.65
N ASN A 348 25.71 0.09 -18.48
CA ASN A 348 25.30 -1.26 -18.81
C ASN A 348 25.70 -1.73 -20.22
N ASN A 349 26.39 -0.92 -21.01
CA ASN A 349 26.72 -1.20 -22.41
C ASN A 349 25.50 -1.66 -23.24
N CYS A 350 24.48 -0.79 -23.34
CA CYS A 350 23.17 -1.19 -23.89
C CYS A 350 23.12 -1.32 -25.41
N LYS A 351 24.09 -0.78 -26.16
CA LYS A 351 24.05 -0.71 -27.63
C LYS A 351 23.78 -2.06 -28.32
N PRO A 352 24.38 -3.19 -27.90
CA PRO A 352 24.13 -4.49 -28.54
C PRO A 352 22.70 -5.04 -28.34
N ILE A 353 21.90 -4.43 -27.47
CA ILE A 353 20.58 -4.93 -27.03
C ILE A 353 19.44 -4.17 -27.69
N TYR A 354 19.73 -3.00 -28.28
CA TYR A 354 18.70 -2.24 -28.96
C TYR A 354 18.15 -2.98 -30.18
N PHE A 355 16.87 -2.75 -30.42
CA PHE A 355 16.20 -3.12 -31.66
C PHE A 355 15.35 -1.94 -32.13
N THR A 356 15.10 -1.89 -33.43
CA THR A 356 14.34 -0.80 -34.05
C THR A 356 12.85 -1.01 -33.85
N SER A 357 12.17 -0.02 -33.30
CA SER A 357 10.71 0.01 -33.21
C SER A 357 10.08 0.18 -34.59
N ARG A 358 9.12 -0.69 -34.92
CA ARG A 358 8.33 -0.60 -36.16
C ARG A 358 7.52 0.70 -36.26
N VAL A 359 7.16 1.30 -35.12
CA VAL A 359 6.30 2.47 -35.06
C VAL A 359 7.02 3.74 -35.53
N ASN A 360 8.30 3.89 -35.20
CA ASN A 360 9.01 5.15 -35.37
C ASN A 360 10.40 5.02 -36.04
N GLY A 361 10.89 3.80 -36.30
CA GLY A 361 12.20 3.58 -36.93
C GLY A 361 13.39 3.92 -36.02
N ARG A 362 13.17 4.12 -34.72
CA ARG A 362 14.21 4.44 -33.72
C ARG A 362 14.38 3.27 -32.74
N ASN A 363 15.37 3.35 -31.84
CA ASN A 363 15.53 2.35 -30.78
C ASN A 363 14.25 2.24 -29.95
N TYR A 364 13.81 1.00 -29.71
CA TYR A 364 12.73 0.73 -28.78
C TYR A 364 13.21 0.96 -27.33
N LEU A 365 12.49 1.81 -26.60
CA LEU A 365 12.76 2.14 -25.21
C LEU A 365 11.46 2.23 -24.42
N GLU A 366 11.51 1.77 -23.19
CA GLU A 366 10.46 1.89 -22.18
C GLU A 366 10.68 3.18 -21.38
N LEU A 367 9.59 3.78 -20.92
CA LEU A 367 9.67 4.94 -20.05
C LEU A 367 9.56 4.46 -18.61
N HIS A 368 10.45 4.94 -17.76
CA HIS A 368 10.51 4.63 -16.35
C HIS A 368 10.44 5.90 -15.52
N HIS A 369 9.55 5.94 -14.54
CA HIS A 369 9.52 7.00 -13.53
C HIS A 369 10.59 6.72 -12.49
N LEU A 370 11.56 7.62 -12.31
CA LEU A 370 12.60 7.46 -11.29
C LEU A 370 12.00 7.42 -9.89
N ILE A 371 11.15 8.39 -9.54
CA ILE A 371 10.25 8.36 -8.39
C ILE A 371 9.01 7.55 -8.81
N PRO A 372 8.77 6.37 -8.22
CA PRO A 372 7.61 5.56 -8.57
C PRO A 372 6.30 6.30 -8.25
N ARG A 373 5.30 6.15 -9.12
CA ARG A 373 4.03 6.89 -9.02
C ARG A 373 3.27 6.65 -7.72
N ALA A 374 3.44 5.46 -7.13
CA ALA A 374 2.80 5.11 -5.85
C ALA A 374 3.11 6.11 -4.73
N PHE A 375 4.26 6.81 -4.79
CA PHE A 375 4.74 7.73 -3.76
C PHE A 375 4.43 9.21 -4.07
N ARG A 376 3.57 9.51 -5.04
CA ARG A 376 3.24 10.88 -5.46
C ARG A 376 2.89 11.81 -4.29
N ASN A 377 2.13 11.33 -3.31
CA ASN A 377 1.63 12.16 -2.21
C ASN A 377 2.73 12.59 -1.22
N ASP A 378 3.96 12.08 -1.39
CA ASP A 378 5.12 12.53 -0.64
C ASP A 378 5.70 13.85 -1.17
N PHE A 379 5.20 14.37 -2.30
CA PHE A 379 5.66 15.58 -2.97
C PHE A 379 4.53 16.60 -3.15
N SER A 380 4.87 17.89 -3.08
CA SER A 380 3.93 19.00 -3.23
C SER A 380 3.68 19.42 -4.69
N TYR A 381 4.58 19.02 -5.60
CA TYR A 381 4.47 19.27 -7.04
C TYR A 381 4.26 17.95 -7.79
N SER A 382 3.84 18.04 -9.05
CA SER A 382 3.65 16.86 -9.91
C SER A 382 4.97 16.13 -10.16
N ILE A 383 4.94 14.80 -10.00
CA ILE A 383 6.03 13.92 -10.43
C ILE A 383 5.87 13.44 -11.89
N GLU A 384 4.81 13.88 -12.59
CA GLU A 384 4.62 13.65 -14.04
C GLU A 384 5.38 14.70 -14.84
N VAL A 385 6.69 14.77 -14.65
CA VAL A 385 7.59 15.77 -15.23
C VAL A 385 8.79 15.08 -15.87
N LEU A 386 9.37 15.71 -16.90
CA LEU A 386 10.50 15.11 -17.64
C LEU A 386 11.74 14.88 -16.79
N ALA A 387 11.95 15.69 -15.75
CA ALA A 387 12.99 15.50 -14.75
C ALA A 387 12.90 14.11 -14.07
N ASN A 388 11.69 13.57 -13.90
CA ASN A 388 11.44 12.27 -13.29
C ASN A 388 11.42 11.12 -14.31
N TYR A 389 11.48 11.40 -15.61
CA TYR A 389 11.28 10.40 -16.66
C TYR A 389 12.62 9.95 -17.25
N VAL A 390 12.85 8.65 -17.22
CA VAL A 390 14.05 8.00 -17.73
C VAL A 390 13.67 7.05 -18.86
N THR A 391 14.33 7.15 -20.00
CA THR A 391 14.17 6.17 -21.09
C THR A 391 15.13 5.02 -20.87
N LEU A 392 14.62 3.80 -20.85
CA LEU A 392 15.41 2.59 -20.58
C LEU A 392 15.19 1.55 -21.66
N CYS A 393 16.22 0.75 -21.96
CA CYS A 393 16.00 -0.46 -22.75
C CYS A 393 15.28 -1.52 -21.89
N PRO A 394 14.59 -2.49 -22.50
CA PRO A 394 13.82 -3.49 -21.76
C PRO A 394 14.65 -4.27 -20.73
N ARG A 395 15.94 -4.52 -21.02
CA ARG A 395 16.84 -5.17 -20.06
C ARG A 395 17.06 -4.30 -18.82
N CYS A 396 17.43 -3.03 -18.99
CA CYS A 396 17.72 -2.14 -17.87
C CYS A 396 16.48 -1.81 -17.05
N HIS A 397 15.32 -1.67 -17.71
CA HIS A 397 14.06 -1.46 -17.01
C HIS A 397 13.71 -2.66 -16.12
N LYS A 398 13.78 -3.89 -16.64
CA LYS A 398 13.60 -5.10 -15.83
C LYS A 398 14.65 -5.24 -14.73
N GLN A 399 15.91 -4.91 -15.02
CA GLN A 399 17.01 -5.01 -14.05
C GLN A 399 16.78 -4.09 -12.84
N ILE A 400 16.23 -2.89 -13.02
CA ILE A 400 15.87 -1.99 -11.91
C ILE A 400 14.83 -2.60 -10.97
N HIS A 401 13.90 -3.40 -11.50
CA HIS A 401 12.79 -3.95 -10.71
C HIS A 401 13.05 -5.34 -10.16
N LEU A 402 13.81 -6.18 -10.88
CA LEU A 402 13.89 -7.62 -10.61
C LEU A 402 15.28 -8.13 -10.20
N ALA A 403 16.33 -7.33 -10.36
CA ALA A 403 17.69 -7.79 -10.04
C ALA A 403 17.93 -7.82 -8.52
N THR A 404 19.11 -8.27 -8.11
CA THR A 404 19.49 -8.21 -6.70
C THR A 404 19.70 -6.76 -6.25
N ASP A 405 19.54 -6.47 -4.95
CA ASP A 405 19.75 -5.12 -4.43
C ASP A 405 21.13 -4.56 -4.75
N GLY A 406 22.19 -5.40 -4.73
CA GLY A 406 23.54 -4.98 -5.11
C GLY A 406 23.62 -4.46 -6.54
N GLU A 407 22.96 -5.14 -7.49
CA GLU A 407 22.89 -4.70 -8.88
C GLU A 407 22.01 -3.46 -9.03
N ARG A 408 20.84 -3.44 -8.38
CA ARG A 408 19.86 -2.34 -8.45
C ARG A 408 20.43 -1.04 -7.88
N THR A 409 21.17 -1.11 -6.77
CA THR A 409 21.78 0.04 -6.09
C THR A 409 22.62 0.87 -7.06
N SER A 410 23.47 0.21 -7.86
CA SER A 410 24.35 0.91 -8.81
C SER A 410 23.56 1.65 -9.89
N LEU A 411 22.45 1.04 -10.37
CA LEU A 411 21.59 1.66 -11.38
C LEU A 411 20.81 2.86 -10.82
N ILE A 412 20.21 2.70 -9.63
CA ILE A 412 19.45 3.76 -8.97
C ILE A 412 20.35 4.94 -8.63
N ASN A 413 21.56 4.69 -8.12
CA ASN A 413 22.53 5.75 -7.83
C ASN A 413 22.92 6.55 -9.08
N ALA A 414 23.14 5.85 -10.21
CA ALA A 414 23.47 6.51 -11.47
C ALA A 414 22.32 7.40 -11.97
N LEU A 415 21.09 6.89 -11.96
CA LEU A 415 19.91 7.66 -12.38
C LEU A 415 19.63 8.83 -11.43
N TYR A 416 19.79 8.64 -10.12
CA TYR A 416 19.67 9.71 -9.14
C TYR A 416 20.70 10.82 -9.40
N GLY A 417 21.97 10.47 -9.61
CA GLY A 417 23.02 11.43 -9.91
C GLY A 417 22.74 12.26 -11.18
N GLU A 418 22.12 11.65 -12.20
CA GLU A 418 21.72 12.34 -13.42
C GLU A 418 20.50 13.26 -13.21
N ARG A 419 19.55 12.86 -12.36
CA ARG A 419 18.23 13.50 -12.28
C ARG A 419 18.03 14.43 -11.09
N ASN A 420 18.78 14.28 -9.99
CA ASN A 420 18.50 15.00 -8.75
C ASN A 420 18.43 16.53 -8.93
N LYS A 421 19.40 17.14 -9.62
CA LYS A 421 19.39 18.60 -9.88
C LYS A 421 18.17 19.06 -10.69
N ARG A 422 17.69 18.23 -11.61
CA ARG A 422 16.50 18.51 -12.41
C ARG A 422 15.25 18.41 -11.55
N LEU A 423 15.18 17.40 -10.67
CA LEU A 423 14.10 17.25 -9.68
C LEU A 423 14.05 18.46 -8.74
N GLU A 424 15.19 18.92 -8.23
CA GLU A 424 15.28 20.14 -7.41
C GLU A 424 14.76 21.38 -8.17
N THR A 425 15.09 21.50 -9.46
CA THR A 425 14.64 22.61 -10.31
C THR A 425 13.11 22.65 -10.46
N VAL A 426 12.45 21.49 -10.48
CA VAL A 426 10.98 21.38 -10.52
C VAL A 426 10.33 21.37 -9.13
N GLY A 427 11.09 21.69 -8.08
CA GLY A 427 10.58 21.77 -6.70
C GLY A 427 10.43 20.42 -5.98
N ILE A 428 11.02 19.35 -6.53
CA ILE A 428 11.01 18.01 -5.94
C ILE A 428 12.33 17.79 -5.19
N GLY A 429 12.29 17.88 -3.87
CA GLY A 429 13.38 17.44 -3.00
C GLY A 429 13.29 15.94 -2.75
N LEU A 430 14.32 15.19 -3.13
CA LEU A 430 14.41 13.75 -2.96
C LEU A 430 15.82 13.40 -2.48
N GLU A 431 15.94 12.70 -1.36
CA GLU A 431 17.22 12.18 -0.90
C GLU A 431 17.49 10.79 -1.48
N LEU A 432 18.76 10.43 -1.71
CA LEU A 432 19.11 9.11 -2.27
C LEU A 432 18.60 7.95 -1.40
N ASN A 433 18.69 8.06 -0.08
CA ASN A 433 18.19 7.03 0.83
C ASN A 433 16.67 6.87 0.73
N GLN A 434 15.93 7.98 0.57
CA GLN A 434 14.49 7.94 0.35
C GLN A 434 14.16 7.22 -0.97
N LEU A 435 14.97 7.44 -2.01
CA LEU A 435 14.83 6.71 -3.26
C LEU A 435 15.11 5.21 -3.07
N HIS A 436 16.17 4.82 -2.34
CA HIS A 436 16.42 3.41 -2.02
C HIS A 436 15.25 2.76 -1.27
N GLU A 437 14.63 3.47 -0.32
CA GLU A 437 13.42 2.99 0.37
C GLU A 437 12.26 2.74 -0.58
N TYR A 438 12.02 3.64 -1.55
CA TYR A 438 10.99 3.46 -2.58
C TYR A 438 11.23 2.24 -3.48
N TYR A 439 12.49 1.87 -3.70
CA TYR A 439 12.86 0.67 -4.44
C TYR A 439 13.06 -0.56 -3.52
N LYS A 440 12.85 -0.46 -2.21
CA LYS A 440 13.11 -1.58 -1.28
C LYS A 440 14.54 -2.12 -1.39
N ILE A 441 15.51 -1.21 -1.49
CA ILE A 441 16.93 -1.57 -1.54
C ILE A 441 17.48 -1.48 -0.11
N GLY A 442 18.03 -2.59 0.40
CA GLY A 442 18.66 -2.66 1.71
C GLY A 442 17.69 -2.62 2.91
N THR A 443 16.43 -2.98 2.67
CA THR A 443 15.34 -2.97 3.67
C THR A 443 14.96 -4.35 4.15
#